data_AF-A0A7X7DPG0-F1
#
_entry.id   AF-A0A7X7DPG0-F1
#
_cell.length_a   1.000
_cell.length_b   1.000
_cell.length_c   1.000
_cell.angle_alpha   90.00
_cell.angle_beta   90.00
_cell.angle_gamma   90.00
#
_symmetry.space_group_name_H-M   'P 1'
#
loop_
_entity.id
_entity.type
_entity.pdbx_description
1 polymer ?
#
loop_
_entity_poly.entity_id
_entity_poly.type
_entity_poly.pdbx_seq_one_letter_code
_entity_poly.pdbx_strand_id
1 'polypeptide(L)'
;MKKIVDWLFSDKNVAVYLRWIIRYRYIVLLLALVVTVASAVIVRKISVDSSIMALLKKNTPAVERINRLEKKLGGIGDLIVMIESGGREQSLQVADTLLGEIKKFEWVADASYAINDSLLVKKKLLYIDVDDLKEIRNRVEQGISGKIKKANPL
;
A
#
# COMPACT_ATOMS: atom_id res chain seq x y z
N MET A 1 -19.06 -46.97 -13.46
CA MET A 1 -18.54 -46.60 -12.12
C MET A 1 -18.66 -47.71 -11.07
N LYS A 2 -19.77 -48.46 -10.94
CA LYS A 2 -19.90 -49.57 -9.97
C LYS A 2 -18.76 -50.63 -10.01
N LYS A 3 -18.34 -51.06 -11.20
CA LYS A 3 -17.28 -52.09 -11.36
C LYS A 3 -15.89 -51.69 -10.84
N ILE A 4 -15.55 -50.40 -10.83
CA ILE A 4 -14.23 -49.91 -10.36
C ILE A 4 -14.19 -49.91 -8.83
N VAL A 5 -15.33 -49.57 -8.22
CA VAL A 5 -15.54 -49.64 -6.77
C VAL A 5 -15.44 -51.11 -6.34
N ASP A 6 -16.19 -52.01 -6.98
CA ASP A 6 -16.18 -53.44 -6.62
C ASP A 6 -14.81 -54.12 -6.77
N TRP A 7 -13.98 -53.69 -7.75
CA TRP A 7 -12.60 -54.19 -7.91
C TRP A 7 -11.67 -53.73 -6.77
N LEU A 8 -11.81 -52.48 -6.29
CA LEU A 8 -11.01 -51.96 -5.18
C LEU A 8 -11.37 -52.62 -3.83
N PHE A 9 -12.62 -53.08 -3.66
CA PHE A 9 -13.10 -53.75 -2.45
C PHE A 9 -13.02 -55.29 -2.51
N SER A 10 -12.53 -55.86 -3.62
CA SER A 10 -12.39 -57.32 -3.80
C SER A 10 -11.13 -57.91 -3.15
N ASP A 11 -10.29 -57.09 -2.54
CA ASP A 11 -9.11 -57.55 -1.80
C ASP A 11 -9.48 -57.95 -0.37
N LYS A 12 -9.05 -59.14 0.05
CA LYS A 12 -9.27 -59.67 1.41
C LYS A 12 -8.83 -58.68 2.50
N ASN A 13 -7.82 -57.87 2.20
CA ASN A 13 -7.29 -56.83 3.08
C ASN A 13 -8.31 -55.72 3.34
N VAL A 14 -9.06 -55.29 2.31
CA VAL A 14 -10.05 -54.22 2.44
C VAL A 14 -11.25 -54.67 3.28
N ALA A 15 -11.65 -55.94 3.16
CA ALA A 15 -12.68 -56.53 4.02
C ALA A 15 -12.24 -56.67 5.49
N VAL A 16 -10.93 -56.79 5.76
CA VAL A 16 -10.38 -56.76 7.12
C VAL A 16 -10.37 -55.32 7.66
N TYR A 17 -9.93 -54.34 6.86
CA TYR A 17 -9.98 -52.92 7.23
C TYR A 17 -11.42 -52.44 7.49
N LEU A 18 -12.39 -52.82 6.65
CA LEU A 18 -13.80 -52.50 6.84
C LEU A 18 -14.36 -53.09 8.14
N ARG A 19 -14.06 -54.35 8.45
CA ARG A 19 -14.46 -54.96 9.73
C ARG A 19 -13.82 -54.28 10.93
N TRP A 20 -12.57 -53.82 10.79
CA TRP A 20 -11.86 -53.10 11.84
C TRP A 20 -12.46 -51.70 12.08
N ILE A 21 -12.79 -50.97 11.02
CA ILE A 21 -13.48 -49.67 11.06
C ILE A 21 -14.87 -49.81 11.68
N ILE A 22 -15.63 -50.85 11.33
CA ILE A 22 -16.98 -51.09 11.88
C ILE A 22 -16.91 -51.50 13.37
N ARG A 23 -15.90 -52.29 13.76
CA ARG A 23 -15.67 -52.68 15.17
C ARG A 23 -15.32 -51.46 16.04
N TYR A 24 -14.50 -50.55 15.54
CA TYR A 24 -14.04 -49.37 16.26
C TYR A 24 -14.73 -48.08 15.80
N ARG A 25 -16.00 -48.16 15.35
CA ARG A 25 -16.73 -47.04 14.71
C ARG A 25 -16.66 -45.74 15.49
N TYR A 26 -16.75 -45.82 16.83
CA TYR A 26 -16.75 -44.65 17.70
C TYR A 26 -15.36 -44.00 17.78
N ILE A 27 -14.29 -44.80 17.76
CA ILE A 27 -12.91 -44.30 17.77
C ILE A 27 -12.58 -43.63 16.44
N VAL A 28 -12.98 -44.22 15.31
CA VAL A 28 -12.76 -43.63 13.99
C VAL A 28 -13.53 -42.31 13.83
N LEU A 29 -14.77 -42.25 14.31
CA LEU A 29 -15.56 -41.01 14.32
C LEU A 29 -14.95 -39.94 15.22
N LEU A 30 -14.49 -40.32 16.42
CA LEU A 30 -13.84 -39.39 17.34
C LEU A 30 -12.52 -38.86 16.74
N LEU A 31 -11.71 -39.73 16.14
CA LEU A 31 -10.48 -39.33 15.45
C LEU A 31 -10.78 -38.39 14.28
N ALA A 32 -11.78 -38.70 13.45
CA ALA A 32 -12.19 -37.84 12.35
C ALA A 32 -12.69 -36.47 12.85
N LEU A 33 -13.45 -36.44 13.94
CA LEU A 33 -13.89 -35.21 14.59
C LEU A 33 -12.69 -34.39 15.09
N VAL A 34 -11.73 -35.03 15.76
CA VAL A 34 -10.51 -34.37 16.26
C VAL A 34 -9.69 -33.80 15.11
N VAL A 35 -9.48 -34.56 14.03
CA VAL A 35 -8.76 -34.07 12.84
C VAL A 35 -9.49 -32.90 12.18
N THR A 36 -10.82 -32.95 12.13
CA THR A 36 -11.64 -31.86 11.58
C THR A 36 -11.52 -30.59 12.42
N VAL A 37 -11.63 -30.71 13.75
CA VAL A 37 -11.50 -29.57 14.67
C VAL A 37 -10.08 -29.01 14.63
N ALA A 38 -9.05 -29.85 14.65
CA ALA A 38 -7.66 -29.42 14.53
C ALA A 38 -7.42 -28.67 13.21
N SER A 39 -7.94 -29.19 12.10
CA SER A 39 -7.85 -28.54 10.78
C SER A 39 -8.54 -27.18 10.79
N ALA A 40 -9.75 -27.08 11.37
CA ALA A 40 -10.47 -25.82 11.49
C ALA A 40 -9.71 -24.77 12.33
N VAL A 41 -9.07 -25.20 13.43
CA VAL A 41 -8.23 -24.31 14.25
C VAL A 41 -7.01 -23.81 13.49
N ILE A 42 -6.35 -24.68 12.71
CA ILE A 42 -5.19 -24.33 11.90
C ILE A 42 -5.58 -23.37 10.78
N VAL A 43 -6.69 -23.62 10.09
CA VAL A 43 -7.18 -22.76 8.99
C VAL A 43 -7.46 -21.34 9.47
N ARG A 44 -7.99 -21.18 10.70
CA ARG A 44 -8.20 -19.84 11.29
C ARG A 44 -6.91 -19.04 11.48
N LYS A 45 -5.75 -19.69 11.52
CA LYS A 45 -4.42 -19.05 11.63
C LYS A 45 -3.75 -18.77 10.29
N ILE A 46 -4.37 -19.14 9.18
CA ILE A 46 -3.81 -18.85 7.86
C ILE A 46 -4.07 -17.38 7.55
N SER A 47 -3.06 -16.55 7.76
CA SER A 47 -3.03 -15.17 7.28
C SER A 47 -2.62 -15.19 5.80
N VAL A 48 -3.47 -14.64 4.95
CA VAL A 48 -3.16 -14.44 3.53
C VAL A 48 -2.26 -13.22 3.43
N ASP A 49 -0.99 -13.44 3.12
CA ASP A 49 -0.04 -12.37 2.83
C ASP A 49 -0.27 -11.91 1.39
N SER A 50 -1.14 -10.90 1.21
CA SER A 50 -1.47 -10.31 -0.09
C SER A 50 -0.35 -9.42 -0.66
N SER A 51 0.83 -9.39 -0.03
CA SER A 51 1.94 -8.63 -0.56
C SER A 51 2.47 -9.30 -1.83
N ILE A 52 2.55 -8.53 -2.92
CA ILE A 52 3.21 -8.96 -4.17
C ILE A 52 4.66 -9.38 -3.89
N MET A 53 5.26 -8.84 -2.82
CA MET A 53 6.59 -9.17 -2.31
C MET A 53 6.69 -10.62 -1.79
N ALA A 54 5.60 -11.22 -1.29
CA ALA A 54 5.60 -12.62 -0.86
C ALA A 54 5.75 -13.62 -2.03
N LEU A 55 5.45 -13.20 -3.26
CA LEU A 55 5.65 -14.00 -4.47
C LEU A 55 7.10 -13.98 -4.98
N LEU A 56 7.92 -13.03 -4.50
CA LEU A 56 9.32 -12.89 -4.87
C LEU A 56 10.21 -13.78 -3.99
N LYS A 57 11.18 -14.46 -4.60
CA LYS A 57 12.12 -15.35 -3.89
C LYS A 57 12.97 -14.53 -2.91
N LYS A 58 12.83 -14.82 -1.60
CA LYS A 58 13.40 -14.04 -0.49
C LYS A 58 14.93 -13.86 -0.53
N ASN A 59 15.67 -14.71 -1.25
CA ASN A 59 17.15 -14.71 -1.30
C ASN A 59 17.76 -13.95 -2.50
N THR A 60 17.04 -13.00 -3.10
CA THR A 60 17.55 -12.24 -4.23
C THR A 60 18.12 -10.90 -3.73
N PRO A 61 19.30 -10.42 -4.17
CA PRO A 61 19.87 -9.15 -3.73
C PRO A 61 18.97 -7.92 -3.99
N ALA A 62 18.00 -8.05 -4.91
CA ALA A 62 16.96 -7.05 -5.13
C ALA A 62 16.01 -6.91 -3.93
N VAL A 63 15.61 -8.02 -3.30
CA VAL A 63 14.69 -8.02 -2.14
C VAL A 63 15.38 -7.43 -0.90
N GLU A 64 16.67 -7.71 -0.71
CA GLU A 64 17.45 -7.10 0.38
C GLU A 64 17.56 -5.57 0.25
N ARG A 65 17.73 -5.06 -0.98
CA ARG A 65 17.74 -3.61 -1.21
C ARG A 65 16.39 -2.98 -0.92
N ILE A 66 15.29 -3.63 -1.33
CA ILE A 66 13.93 -3.18 -1.05
C ILE A 66 13.68 -3.15 0.46
N ASN A 67 14.01 -4.22 1.20
CA ASN A 67 13.87 -4.25 2.66
C ASN A 67 14.73 -3.18 3.38
N ARG A 68 15.92 -2.86 2.85
CA ARG A 68 16.76 -1.77 3.39
C ARG A 68 16.15 -0.39 3.13
N LEU A 69 15.51 -0.20 1.98
CA LEU A 69 14.78 1.03 1.67
C LEU A 69 13.53 1.15 2.55
N GLU A 70 12.76 0.08 2.70
CA GLU A 70 11.58 0.04 3.57
C GLU A 70 11.93 0.40 5.02
N LYS A 71 13.01 -0.18 5.58
CA LYS A 71 13.48 0.16 6.92
C LYS A 71 13.95 1.61 7.08
N LYS A 72 14.46 2.23 6.01
CA LYS A 72 14.93 3.62 6.05
C LYS A 72 13.80 4.63 5.83
N LEU A 73 12.78 4.25 5.06
CA LEU A 73 11.69 5.12 4.66
C LEU A 73 10.42 4.91 5.51
N GLY A 74 10.39 3.88 6.38
CA GLY A 74 9.26 3.61 7.26
C GLY A 74 8.11 2.82 6.61
N GLY A 75 8.32 2.33 5.39
CA GLY A 75 7.30 1.67 4.56
C GLY A 75 7.50 2.01 3.09
N ILE A 76 7.00 1.17 2.19
CA ILE A 76 6.98 1.43 0.73
C ILE A 76 5.53 1.61 0.22
N GLY A 77 4.54 1.43 1.10
CA GLY A 77 3.13 1.56 0.75
C GLY A 77 2.65 2.99 0.89
N ASP A 78 2.69 3.76 -0.20
CA ASP A 78 2.00 5.04 -0.27
C ASP A 78 0.52 4.81 -0.61
N LEU A 79 -0.38 5.29 0.26
CA LEU A 79 -1.80 5.33 -0.05
C LEU A 79 -2.13 6.70 -0.65
N ILE A 80 -2.38 6.73 -1.95
CA ILE A 80 -2.80 7.95 -2.66
C ILE A 80 -4.32 8.04 -2.65
N VAL A 81 -4.85 9.11 -2.06
CA VAL A 81 -6.28 9.41 -2.04
C VAL A 81 -6.58 10.57 -2.98
N MET A 82 -7.49 10.36 -3.93
CA MET A 82 -7.93 11.39 -4.87
C MET A 82 -9.27 11.98 -4.42
N ILE A 83 -9.35 13.32 -4.36
CA ILE A 83 -10.55 14.05 -3.95
C ILE A 83 -11.12 14.80 -5.15
N GLU A 84 -12.28 14.37 -5.60
CA GLU A 84 -13.03 15.02 -6.68
C GLU A 84 -14.16 15.89 -6.11
N SER A 85 -14.22 17.15 -6.52
CA SER A 85 -15.27 18.08 -6.12
C SER A 85 -15.52 19.14 -7.20
N GLY A 86 -16.61 19.89 -7.07
CA GLY A 86 -16.99 20.95 -8.03
C GLY A 86 -16.09 22.18 -8.02
N GLY A 87 -15.15 22.29 -7.08
CA GLY A 87 -14.26 23.46 -6.96
C GLY A 87 -13.05 23.21 -6.07
N ARG A 88 -11.92 23.85 -6.40
CA ARG A 88 -10.64 23.67 -5.69
C ARG A 88 -10.75 23.88 -4.17
N GLU A 89 -11.45 24.92 -3.73
CA GLU A 89 -11.61 25.20 -2.29
C GLU A 89 -12.34 24.10 -1.54
N GLN A 90 -13.36 23.49 -2.15
CA GLN A 90 -14.12 22.39 -1.56
C GLN A 90 -13.24 21.14 -1.41
N SER A 91 -12.43 20.82 -2.41
CA SER A 91 -11.45 19.73 -2.32
C SER A 91 -10.44 19.96 -1.19
N LEU A 92 -9.96 21.20 -1.00
CA LEU A 92 -9.00 21.53 0.06
C LEU A 92 -9.61 21.37 1.47
N GLN A 93 -10.85 21.82 1.66
CA GLN A 93 -11.55 21.66 2.95
C GLN A 93 -11.75 20.18 3.31
N VAL A 94 -12.11 19.35 2.32
CA VAL A 94 -12.24 17.90 2.51
C VAL A 94 -10.88 17.28 2.82
N ALA A 95 -9.82 17.71 2.12
CA ALA A 95 -8.46 17.23 2.36
C ALA A 95 -8.00 17.54 3.79
N ASP A 96 -8.22 18.75 4.28
CA ASP A 96 -7.86 19.15 5.65
C ASP A 96 -8.60 18.31 6.70
N THR A 97 -9.90 18.11 6.51
CA THR A 97 -10.72 17.31 7.43
C THR A 97 -10.25 15.86 7.46
N LEU A 98 -10.04 15.27 6.28
CA LEU A 98 -9.60 13.89 6.14
C LEU A 98 -8.18 13.69 6.70
N LEU A 99 -7.29 14.66 6.48
CA LEU A 99 -5.93 14.63 7.01
C LEU A 99 -5.92 14.61 8.55
N GLY A 100 -6.80 15.40 9.17
CA GLY A 100 -6.96 15.44 10.63
C GLY A 100 -7.40 14.10 11.21
N GLU A 101 -8.26 13.36 10.52
CA GLU A 101 -8.70 12.02 10.94
C GLU A 101 -7.62 10.96 10.68
N ILE A 102 -6.95 11.00 9.52
CA ILE A 102 -5.92 10.02 9.15
C ILE A 102 -4.74 10.07 10.12
N LYS A 103 -4.32 11.26 10.55
CA LYS A 103 -3.20 11.41 11.49
C LYS A 103 -3.46 10.87 12.89
N LYS A 104 -4.70 10.53 13.24
CA LYS A 104 -5.02 9.92 14.54
C LYS A 104 -4.67 8.43 14.60
N PHE A 105 -4.46 7.78 13.46
CA PHE A 105 -4.14 6.36 13.42
C PHE A 105 -2.66 6.13 13.73
N GLU A 106 -2.35 5.26 14.70
CA GLU A 106 -0.97 4.97 15.13
C GLU A 106 -0.11 4.32 14.03
N TRP A 107 -0.74 3.69 13.02
CA TRP A 107 -0.03 3.03 11.92
C TRP A 107 0.33 3.99 10.77
N VAL A 108 -0.09 5.25 10.84
CA VAL A 108 0.24 6.26 9.83
C VAL A 108 1.53 6.96 10.22
N ALA A 109 2.59 6.74 9.45
CA ALA A 109 3.89 7.37 9.68
C ALA A 109 3.89 8.86 9.28
N ASP A 110 3.34 9.16 8.11
CA ASP A 110 3.12 10.53 7.64
C ASP A 110 1.86 10.60 6.76
N ALA A 111 1.24 11.76 6.75
CA ALA A 111 0.17 12.09 5.81
C ALA A 111 0.27 13.58 5.48
N SER A 112 0.24 13.89 4.18
CA SER A 112 0.24 15.26 3.68
C SER A 112 -0.42 15.32 2.29
N TYR A 113 -1.08 16.44 1.98
CA TYR A 113 -1.62 16.71 0.64
C TYR A 113 -0.99 17.96 0.00
N ALA A 114 -0.25 18.75 0.78
CA ALA A 114 0.41 19.97 0.33
C ALA A 114 1.91 19.86 0.57
N ILE A 115 2.69 20.09 -0.49
CA ILE A 115 4.10 20.43 -0.35
C ILE A 115 4.13 21.82 0.28
N ASN A 116 4.76 21.98 1.45
CA ASN A 116 4.96 23.29 2.06
C ASN A 116 5.89 24.13 1.17
N ASP A 117 5.29 24.83 0.22
CA ASP A 117 5.99 25.62 -0.79
C ASP A 117 6.41 26.99 -0.27
N SER A 118 6.02 27.39 0.94
CA SER A 118 6.32 28.72 1.50
C SER A 118 7.82 29.06 1.44
N LEU A 119 8.69 28.09 1.70
CA LEU A 119 10.14 28.23 1.60
C LEU A 119 10.63 28.25 0.14
N LEU A 120 10.01 27.49 -0.74
CA LEU A 120 10.31 27.44 -2.17
C LEU A 120 9.90 28.75 -2.85
N VAL A 121 8.71 29.26 -2.54
CA VAL A 121 8.17 30.54 -3.03
C VAL A 121 9.04 31.70 -2.55
N LYS A 122 9.44 31.71 -1.27
CA LYS A 122 10.35 32.73 -0.73
C LYS A 122 11.70 32.74 -1.44
N LYS A 123 12.19 31.57 -1.85
CA LYS A 123 13.46 31.39 -2.55
C LYS A 123 13.29 31.17 -4.06
N LYS A 124 12.14 31.49 -4.65
CA LYS A 124 11.82 31.12 -6.05
C LYS A 124 12.88 31.58 -7.05
N LEU A 125 13.46 32.75 -6.80
CA LEU A 125 14.48 33.35 -7.65
C LEU A 125 15.80 32.56 -7.63
N LEU A 126 16.08 31.78 -6.58
CA LEU A 126 17.27 30.94 -6.51
C LEU A 126 17.16 29.66 -7.37
N TYR A 127 15.97 29.35 -7.88
CA TYR A 127 15.72 28.19 -8.74
C TYR A 127 15.53 28.57 -10.22
N ILE A 128 15.58 29.87 -10.54
CA ILE A 128 15.50 30.38 -11.91
C ILE A 128 16.91 30.49 -12.47
N ASP A 129 17.06 30.22 -13.77
CA ASP A 129 18.34 30.40 -14.45
C ASP A 129 18.84 31.85 -14.35
N VAL A 130 20.16 32.02 -14.30
CA VAL A 130 20.79 33.33 -14.13
C VAL A 130 20.45 34.27 -15.31
N ASP A 131 20.31 33.75 -16.51
CA ASP A 131 20.00 34.57 -17.68
C ASP A 131 18.54 35.04 -17.68
N ASP A 132 17.60 34.18 -17.27
CA ASP A 132 16.21 34.55 -17.04
C ASP A 132 16.08 35.60 -15.92
N LEU A 133 16.86 35.48 -14.84
CA LEU A 133 16.90 36.47 -13.77
C LEU A 133 17.37 37.85 -14.27
N LYS A 134 18.37 37.88 -15.15
CA LYS A 134 18.84 39.13 -15.77
C LYS A 134 17.75 39.74 -16.65
N GLU A 135 17.04 38.93 -17.43
CA GLU A 135 15.93 39.41 -18.25
C GLU A 135 14.83 40.03 -17.40
N ILE A 136 14.41 39.33 -16.34
CA ILE A 136 13.38 39.80 -15.40
C ILE A 136 13.83 41.12 -14.76
N ARG A 137 15.07 41.21 -14.29
CA ARG A 137 15.63 42.45 -13.72
C ARG A 137 15.57 43.59 -14.73
N ASN A 138 16.09 43.38 -15.94
CA ASN A 138 16.15 44.40 -16.98
C ASN A 138 14.73 44.88 -17.36
N ARG A 139 13.74 43.98 -17.44
CA ARG A 139 12.33 44.33 -17.71
C ARG A 139 11.72 45.17 -16.58
N VAL A 140 12.00 44.84 -15.33
CA VAL A 140 11.53 45.62 -14.18
C VAL A 140 12.16 47.02 -14.16
N GLU A 141 13.47 47.12 -14.40
CA GLU A 141 14.20 48.40 -14.47
C GLU A 141 13.68 49.32 -15.59
N GLN A 142 13.41 48.75 -16.76
CA GLN A 142 12.80 49.48 -17.88
C GLN A 142 11.39 49.98 -17.55
N GLY A 143 10.58 49.15 -16.89
CA GLY A 143 9.24 49.52 -16.44
C GLY A 143 9.24 50.65 -15.41
N ILE A 144 10.18 50.62 -14.45
CA ILE A 144 10.33 51.68 -13.44
C ILE A 144 10.81 52.97 -14.10
N SER A 145 11.85 52.91 -14.93
CA SER A 145 12.39 54.09 -15.63
C SER A 145 11.35 54.74 -16.55
N GLY A 146 10.50 53.94 -17.20
CA GLY A 146 9.40 54.42 -18.02
C GLY A 146 8.31 55.14 -17.19
N LYS A 147 8.02 54.68 -15.98
CA LYS A 147 7.09 55.35 -15.06
C LYS A 147 7.66 56.65 -14.51
N ILE A 148 8.95 56.69 -14.17
CA ILE A 148 9.63 57.89 -13.66
C ILE A 148 9.65 59.00 -14.73
N LYS A 149 9.98 58.66 -16.00
CA LYS A 149 9.96 59.63 -17.11
C LYS A 149 8.56 60.18 -17.43
N LYS A 150 7.50 59.38 -17.22
CA LYS A 150 6.11 59.86 -17.38
C LYS A 150 5.64 60.73 -16.22
N ALA A 151 6.19 60.53 -15.02
CA ALA A 151 5.82 61.27 -13.82
C ALA A 151 6.58 62.59 -13.65
N ASN A 152 7.75 62.73 -14.28
CA ASN A 152 8.52 63.97 -14.27
C ASN A 152 8.93 64.36 -15.70
N PRO A 153 8.02 65.00 -16.46
CA PRO A 153 8.36 65.58 -17.75
C PRO A 153 9.14 66.87 -17.51
N LEU A 154 10.46 66.81 -17.58
CA LEU A 154 11.26 67.99 -17.90
C LEU A 154 11.12 68.29 -19.41
#